data_AF-A0A6A6QJF2-F1
#
_entry.id   AF-A0A6A6QJF2-F1
#
_cell.length_a   1.000
_cell.length_b   1.000
_cell.length_c   1.000
_cell.angle_alpha   90.00
_cell.angle_beta   90.00
_cell.angle_gamma   90.00
#
_symmetry.space_group_name_H-M   'P 1'
#
loop_
_entity.id
_entity.type
_entity.pdbx_description
1 polymer ?
#
loop_
_entity_poly.entity_id
_entity_poly.type
_entity_poly.pdbx_seq_one_letter_code
_entity_poly.pdbx_strand_id
1 'polypeptide(L)'
;NLLLTEHFKFTPLTLIDDIINAVNERAYHATDAIESSLLAADPMQLGFESRAKEEGRVPETDDEGKQVFPEAKLEIDEGVHQLETLLENTIDKNFDRFEIYTLRNVLTVPEDLVPWVRLGHYENLTIPAPNATTPTPESLQQLRRKLQETQKLHAALLAEKTRNETTLARLRSFLSPPPPPPKTEHSSPSQNEIPVINSNGDGAFAFLTHTPAAQSLGIQPLPHASVSRAASGPESTSGPITTHTTFTLAQLPALRAQLEGLKPYLATASLPSGRETTEAAEAARERKEYVESQTRRVLERRGVDVRNGGAVEGRRVAGDEVRALEGL
;
A
#
# COMPACT_ATOMS: atom_id res chain seq x y z
N ASN A 1 1.97 -4.31 47.16
CA ASN A 1 1.60 -3.42 46.03
C ASN A 1 1.33 -4.13 44.72
N LEU A 2 2.06 -5.18 44.30
CA LEU A 2 1.81 -5.85 43.00
C LEU A 2 0.36 -6.37 42.84
N LEU A 3 -0.22 -6.84 43.94
CA LEU A 3 -1.61 -7.30 43.99
C LEU A 3 -2.62 -6.15 43.74
N LEU A 4 -2.38 -4.98 44.32
CA LEU A 4 -3.21 -3.79 44.13
C LEU A 4 -3.08 -3.26 42.70
N THR A 5 -1.85 -3.22 42.16
CA THR A 5 -1.62 -2.78 40.78
C THR A 5 -2.30 -3.68 39.77
N GLU A 6 -2.34 -4.99 40.04
CA GLU A 6 -3.03 -5.95 39.19
C GLU A 6 -4.55 -5.82 39.32
N HIS A 7 -5.06 -5.63 40.54
CA HIS A 7 -6.49 -5.44 40.80
C HIS A 7 -7.04 -4.18 40.11
N PHE A 8 -6.36 -3.05 40.28
CA PHE A 8 -6.78 -1.78 39.70
C PHE A 8 -6.40 -1.64 38.22
N LYS A 9 -5.44 -2.44 37.74
CA LYS A 9 -4.81 -2.33 36.40
C LYS A 9 -4.01 -1.03 36.19
N PHE A 10 -3.83 -0.24 37.24
CA PHE A 10 -2.99 0.95 37.31
C PHE A 10 -2.33 1.00 38.68
N THR A 11 -1.29 1.82 38.84
CA THR A 11 -0.61 1.94 40.12
C THR A 11 -1.40 2.84 41.07
N PRO A 12 -1.53 2.48 42.36
CA PRO A 12 -2.16 3.38 43.35
C PRO A 12 -1.60 4.81 43.35
N LEU A 13 -0.33 4.98 42.98
CA LEU A 13 0.32 6.27 42.83
C LEU A 13 -0.31 7.11 41.71
N THR A 14 -0.60 6.53 40.53
CA THR A 14 -1.19 7.30 39.42
C THR A 14 -2.58 7.84 39.76
N LEU A 15 -3.36 7.10 40.56
CA LEU A 15 -4.66 7.59 41.02
C LEU A 15 -4.52 8.84 41.89
N ILE A 16 -3.51 8.86 42.77
CA ILE A 16 -3.28 10.00 43.66
C ILE A 16 -2.76 11.19 42.85
N ASP A 17 -1.83 10.96 41.91
CA ASP A 17 -1.35 11.99 40.99
C ASP A 17 -2.52 12.64 40.22
N ASP A 18 -3.43 11.83 39.68
CA ASP A 18 -4.61 12.31 38.96
C ASP A 18 -5.55 13.14 39.87
N ILE A 19 -5.72 12.73 41.14
CA ILE A 19 -6.52 13.49 42.12
C ILE A 19 -5.86 14.83 42.42
N ILE A 20 -4.54 14.86 42.65
CA ILE A 20 -3.80 16.09 42.95
C ILE A 20 -3.90 17.05 41.76
N ASN A 21 -3.69 16.55 40.55
CA ASN A 21 -3.82 17.33 39.32
C ASN A 21 -5.23 17.91 39.16
N ALA A 22 -6.27 17.10 39.37
CA ALA A 22 -7.65 17.57 39.27
C ALA A 22 -8.02 18.62 40.35
N VAL A 23 -7.43 18.54 41.54
CA VAL A 23 -7.64 19.53 42.59
C VAL A 23 -6.91 20.83 42.26
N ASN A 24 -5.68 20.77 41.78
CA ASN A 24 -4.92 21.94 41.34
C ASN A 24 -5.62 22.65 40.18
N GLU A 25 -6.11 21.91 39.18
CA GLU A 25 -6.88 22.49 38.06
C GLU A 25 -8.14 23.22 38.56
N ARG A 26 -8.88 22.62 39.50
CA ARG A 26 -10.07 23.25 40.09
C ARG A 26 -9.75 24.45 40.97
N ALA A 27 -8.60 24.43 41.64
CA ALA A 27 -8.10 25.54 42.42
C ALA A 27 -7.84 26.75 41.53
N TYR A 28 -7.10 26.58 40.43
CA TYR A 28 -6.86 27.63 39.45
C TYR A 28 -8.16 28.15 38.82
N HIS A 29 -9.08 27.26 38.45
CA HIS A 29 -10.38 27.68 37.94
C HIS A 29 -11.21 28.47 38.96
N ALA A 30 -11.11 28.14 40.25
CA ALA A 30 -11.82 28.87 41.29
C ALA A 30 -11.18 30.25 41.53
N THR A 31 -9.85 30.37 41.52
CA THR A 31 -9.16 31.66 41.65
C THR A 31 -9.46 32.57 40.47
N ASP A 32 -9.44 32.05 39.23
CA ASP A 32 -9.80 32.78 38.02
C ASP A 32 -11.27 33.26 38.06
N ALA A 33 -12.17 32.41 38.55
CA ALA A 33 -13.58 32.75 38.69
C ALA A 33 -13.80 33.83 39.77
N ILE A 34 -13.03 33.79 40.86
CA ILE A 34 -13.05 34.82 41.91
C ILE A 34 -12.52 36.14 41.34
N GLU A 35 -11.40 36.14 40.64
CA GLU A 35 -10.84 37.33 39.97
C GLU A 35 -11.85 37.95 39.01
N SER A 36 -12.40 37.13 38.11
CA SER A 36 -13.42 37.56 37.14
C SER A 36 -14.67 38.11 37.84
N SER A 37 -15.09 37.50 38.94
CA SER A 37 -16.25 37.95 39.72
C SER A 37 -15.98 39.26 40.47
N LEU A 38 -14.76 39.47 40.97
CA LEU A 38 -14.37 40.69 41.69
C LEU A 38 -14.20 41.87 40.72
N LEU A 39 -13.61 41.63 39.54
CA LEU A 39 -13.48 42.63 38.49
C LEU A 39 -14.83 43.05 37.87
N ALA A 40 -15.81 42.15 37.87
CA ALA A 40 -17.17 42.45 37.41
C ALA A 40 -18.03 43.20 38.45
N ALA A 41 -17.67 43.14 39.73
CA ALA A 41 -18.39 43.80 40.80
C ALA A 41 -18.15 45.32 40.79
N ASP A 42 -19.15 46.12 41.16
CA ASP A 42 -18.98 47.57 41.24
C ASP A 42 -17.98 47.91 42.38
N PRO A 43 -16.91 48.69 42.11
CA PRO A 43 -15.91 49.04 43.12
C PRO A 43 -16.49 49.74 44.37
N MET A 44 -17.63 50.42 44.22
CA MET A 44 -18.33 51.04 45.35
C MET A 44 -18.84 50.00 46.37
N GLN A 45 -19.30 48.83 45.89
CA GLN A 45 -19.80 47.76 46.75
C GLN A 45 -18.67 47.01 47.45
N LEU A 46 -17.46 47.03 46.88
CA LEU A 46 -16.27 46.40 47.46
C LEU A 46 -15.63 47.22 48.59
N GLY A 47 -16.16 48.42 48.90
CA GLY A 47 -15.67 49.26 50.00
C GLY A 47 -14.58 50.25 49.62
N PHE A 48 -14.25 50.40 48.34
CA PHE A 48 -13.27 51.41 47.88
C PHE A 48 -13.75 52.85 48.09
N GLU A 49 -15.07 53.08 48.09
CA GLU A 49 -15.64 54.41 48.36
C GLU A 49 -15.43 54.85 49.81
N SER A 50 -15.60 53.96 50.79
CA SER A 50 -15.35 54.28 52.20
C SER A 50 -13.88 54.57 52.45
N ARG A 51 -12.99 53.78 51.82
CA ARG A 51 -11.54 53.97 51.93
C ARG A 51 -11.09 55.30 51.33
N ALA A 52 -11.57 55.65 50.13
CA ALA A 52 -11.25 56.94 49.50
C ALA A 52 -11.72 58.14 50.35
N LYS A 53 -12.89 58.02 51.00
CA LYS A 53 -13.40 59.04 51.93
C LYS A 53 -12.55 59.16 53.19
N GLU A 54 -12.09 58.05 53.76
CA GLU A 54 -11.21 58.03 54.94
C GLU A 54 -9.81 58.60 54.64
N GLU A 55 -9.27 58.33 53.45
CA GLU A 55 -8.00 58.86 52.98
C GLU A 55 -8.10 60.31 52.46
N GLY A 56 -9.31 60.89 52.42
CA GLY A 56 -9.55 62.26 51.94
C GLY A 56 -9.25 62.44 50.45
N ARG A 57 -9.28 61.36 49.67
CA ARG A 57 -8.95 61.35 48.24
C ARG A 57 -10.20 61.59 47.40
N VAL A 58 -10.08 62.45 46.38
CA VAL A 58 -11.15 62.68 45.40
C VAL A 58 -11.07 61.56 44.36
N PRO A 59 -12.12 60.71 44.20
CA PRO A 59 -12.13 59.66 43.19
C PRO A 59 -12.03 60.26 41.79
N GLU A 60 -11.19 59.68 40.94
CA GLU A 60 -11.15 60.04 39.52
C GLU A 60 -12.50 59.70 38.89
N THR A 61 -12.97 60.53 37.97
CA THR A 61 -14.27 60.35 37.31
C THR A 61 -14.01 60.12 35.83
N ASP A 62 -14.65 59.11 35.23
CA ASP A 62 -14.57 58.87 33.79
C ASP A 62 -15.37 59.91 32.97
N ASP A 63 -15.26 59.81 31.65
CA ASP A 63 -15.98 60.63 30.67
C ASP A 63 -17.53 60.52 30.80
N GLU A 64 -18.02 59.55 31.58
CA GLU A 64 -19.44 59.25 31.81
C GLU A 64 -19.92 59.71 33.21
N GLY A 65 -19.05 60.31 34.02
CA GLY A 65 -19.40 60.81 35.35
C GLY A 65 -19.38 59.74 36.45
N LYS A 66 -18.94 58.50 36.16
CA LYS A 66 -18.82 57.43 37.15
C LYS A 66 -17.45 57.52 37.84
N GLN A 67 -17.43 57.36 39.16
CA GLN A 67 -16.18 57.30 39.92
C GLN A 67 -15.44 56.02 39.58
N VAL A 68 -14.23 56.15 39.05
CA VAL A 68 -13.35 55.04 38.70
C VAL A 68 -12.25 54.96 39.74
N PHE A 69 -12.04 53.76 40.25
CA PHE A 69 -10.95 53.44 41.17
C PHE A 69 -9.96 52.55 40.41
N PRO A 70 -8.97 53.10 39.69
CA PRO A 70 -8.00 52.30 38.95
C PRO A 70 -7.17 51.40 39.89
N GLU A 71 -6.97 51.83 41.14
CA GLU A 71 -6.31 51.08 42.21
C GLU A 71 -7.04 49.79 42.59
N ALA A 72 -8.38 49.75 42.42
CA ALA A 72 -9.18 48.58 42.77
C ALA A 72 -8.77 47.34 41.96
N LYS A 73 -8.45 47.51 40.67
CA LYS A 73 -8.02 46.39 39.83
C LYS A 73 -6.68 45.83 40.30
N LEU A 74 -5.71 46.71 40.53
CA LEU A 74 -4.38 46.31 40.98
C LEU A 74 -4.39 45.65 42.36
N GLU A 75 -5.21 46.16 43.30
CA GLU A 75 -5.36 45.55 44.62
C GLU A 75 -6.08 44.20 44.57
N ILE A 76 -7.07 44.04 43.67
CA ILE A 76 -7.72 42.74 43.42
C ILE A 76 -6.71 41.74 42.86
N ASP A 77 -5.92 42.13 41.86
CA ASP A 77 -4.93 41.26 41.23
C ASP A 77 -3.87 40.82 42.26
N GLU A 78 -3.36 41.74 43.07
CA GLU A 78 -2.41 41.43 44.16
C GLU A 78 -3.04 40.52 45.23
N GLY A 79 -4.29 40.78 45.60
CA GLY A 79 -5.01 39.98 46.60
C GLY A 79 -5.32 38.56 46.12
N VAL A 80 -5.75 38.42 44.87
CA VAL A 80 -5.99 37.12 44.21
C VAL A 80 -4.68 36.35 44.11
N HIS A 81 -3.58 37.00 43.72
CA HIS A 81 -2.27 36.34 43.64
C HIS A 81 -1.75 35.86 45.01
N GLN A 82 -1.96 36.64 46.08
CA GLN A 82 -1.66 36.20 47.44
C GLN A 82 -2.52 35.02 47.87
N LEU A 83 -3.81 35.02 47.52
CA LEU A 83 -4.73 33.93 47.80
C LEU A 83 -4.33 32.66 47.05
N GLU A 84 -3.97 32.76 45.78
CA GLU A 84 -3.48 31.66 44.94
C GLU A 84 -2.24 31.03 45.58
N THR A 85 -1.23 31.84 45.91
CA THR A 85 0.01 31.36 46.55
C THR A 85 -0.26 30.66 47.89
N LEU A 86 -1.20 31.20 48.69
CA LEU A 86 -1.60 30.57 49.94
C LEU A 86 -2.30 29.24 49.69
N LEU A 87 -3.25 29.23 48.75
CA LEU A 87 -4.02 28.06 48.38
C LEU A 87 -3.10 26.94 47.91
N GLU A 88 -2.16 27.22 47.01
CA GLU A 88 -1.16 26.28 46.52
C GLU A 88 -0.38 25.64 47.66
N ASN A 89 0.18 26.44 48.58
CA ASN A 89 0.94 25.93 49.72
C ASN A 89 0.05 25.07 50.65
N THR A 90 -1.21 25.46 50.86
CA THR A 90 -2.13 24.67 51.68
C THR A 90 -2.56 23.38 51.00
N ILE A 91 -2.78 23.39 49.68
CA ILE A 91 -3.13 22.21 48.90
C ILE A 91 -1.94 21.25 48.91
N ASP A 92 -0.75 21.69 48.53
CA ASP A 92 0.48 20.90 48.51
C ASP A 92 0.69 20.16 49.84
N LYS A 93 0.71 20.89 50.96
CA LYS A 93 0.95 20.31 52.29
C LYS A 93 -0.15 19.35 52.76
N ASN A 94 -1.41 19.61 52.42
CA ASN A 94 -2.52 18.74 52.83
C ASN A 94 -2.62 17.51 51.93
N PHE A 95 -2.32 17.66 50.64
CA PHE A 95 -2.35 16.58 49.67
C PHE A 95 -1.13 15.66 49.78
N ASP A 96 0.03 16.15 50.21
CA ASP A 96 1.16 15.31 50.66
C ASP A 96 0.74 14.38 51.81
N ARG A 97 0.01 14.92 52.80
CA ARG A 97 -0.48 14.13 53.94
C ARG A 97 -1.55 13.13 53.50
N PHE A 98 -2.40 13.53 52.59
CA PHE A 98 -3.41 12.66 51.99
C PHE A 98 -2.75 11.52 51.21
N GLU A 99 -1.74 11.79 50.38
CA GLU A 99 -0.97 10.77 49.66
C GLU A 99 -0.37 9.76 50.65
N ILE A 100 0.34 10.25 51.67
CA ILE A 100 0.97 9.39 52.67
C ILE A 100 -0.09 8.56 53.42
N TYR A 101 -1.21 9.16 53.81
CA TYR A 101 -2.27 8.46 54.53
C TYR A 101 -2.94 7.38 53.67
N THR A 102 -3.27 7.71 52.42
CA THR A 102 -3.94 6.77 51.50
C THR A 102 -3.04 5.62 51.12
N LEU A 103 -1.77 5.87 50.79
CA LEU A 103 -0.79 4.83 50.47
C LEU A 103 -0.36 3.99 51.68
N ARG A 104 -0.63 4.42 52.90
CA ARG A 104 -0.33 3.63 54.12
C ARG A 104 -1.54 2.86 54.64
N ASN A 105 -2.74 3.41 54.52
CA ASN A 105 -3.92 2.87 55.21
C ASN A 105 -5.02 2.35 54.27
N VAL A 106 -5.27 3.02 53.15
CA VAL A 106 -6.40 2.70 52.27
C VAL A 106 -5.97 1.76 51.15
N LEU A 107 -4.88 2.13 50.47
CA LEU A 107 -4.33 1.41 49.33
C LEU A 107 -3.20 0.49 49.77
N THR A 108 -3.40 -0.21 50.89
CA THR A 108 -2.46 -1.20 51.42
C THR A 108 -3.17 -2.51 51.74
N VAL A 109 -2.45 -3.61 51.51
CA VAL A 109 -2.88 -4.93 51.94
C VAL A 109 -1.86 -5.38 52.99
N PRO A 110 -2.30 -5.71 54.23
CA PRO A 110 -1.42 -6.22 55.27
C PRO A 110 -0.63 -7.45 54.80
N GLU A 111 0.66 -7.51 55.10
CA GLU A 111 1.56 -8.57 54.62
C GLU A 111 1.08 -9.97 55.02
N ASP A 112 0.50 -10.11 56.21
CA ASP A 112 -0.05 -11.37 56.72
C ASP A 112 -1.24 -11.90 55.89
N LEU A 113 -1.99 -11.01 55.24
CA LEU A 113 -3.15 -11.35 54.44
C LEU A 113 -2.79 -11.61 52.97
N VAL A 114 -1.63 -11.16 52.49
CA VAL A 114 -1.20 -11.31 51.09
C VAL A 114 -1.31 -12.77 50.58
N PRO A 115 -0.91 -13.81 51.33
CA PRO A 115 -1.03 -15.20 50.87
C PRO A 115 -2.48 -15.70 50.74
N TRP A 116 -3.42 -15.06 51.44
CA TRP A 116 -4.83 -15.46 51.50
C TRP A 116 -5.70 -14.69 50.51
N VAL A 117 -5.20 -13.58 49.97
CA VAL A 117 -5.93 -12.76 49.00
C VAL A 117 -5.74 -13.33 47.59
N ARG A 118 -6.86 -13.67 46.95
CA ARG A 118 -6.92 -14.11 45.55
C ARG A 118 -7.78 -13.13 44.75
N LEU A 119 -7.25 -12.61 43.65
CA LEU A 119 -8.03 -11.75 42.75
C LEU A 119 -8.98 -12.60 41.91
N GLY A 120 -10.10 -12.03 41.49
CA GLY A 120 -11.15 -12.76 40.77
C GLY A 120 -10.68 -13.45 39.48
N HIS A 121 -9.72 -12.86 38.76
CA HIS A 121 -9.18 -13.49 37.55
C HIS A 121 -8.30 -14.72 37.82
N TYR A 122 -7.86 -14.92 39.06
CA TYR A 122 -7.18 -16.14 39.46
C TYR A 122 -8.15 -17.28 39.81
N GLU A 123 -9.45 -17.06 39.98
CA GLU A 123 -10.42 -18.07 40.47
C GLU A 123 -10.45 -19.35 39.62
N ASN A 124 -10.34 -19.19 38.31
CA ASN A 124 -10.39 -20.29 37.33
C ASN A 124 -9.00 -20.79 36.87
N LEU A 125 -7.93 -20.20 37.41
CA LEU A 125 -6.57 -20.63 37.11
C LEU A 125 -6.21 -21.84 37.97
N THR A 126 -6.21 -23.01 37.34
CA THR A 126 -5.61 -24.21 37.93
C THR A 126 -4.12 -24.16 37.61
N ILE A 127 -3.27 -23.87 38.59
CA ILE A 127 -1.81 -23.93 38.39
C ILE A 127 -1.46 -25.40 38.16
N PRO A 128 -1.06 -25.82 36.95
CA PRO A 128 -0.67 -27.20 36.73
C PRO A 128 0.57 -27.48 37.57
N ALA A 129 0.66 -28.68 38.16
CA ALA A 129 1.90 -29.14 38.77
C ALA A 129 3.06 -28.98 37.75
N PRO A 130 4.30 -28.70 38.19
CA PRO A 130 5.44 -28.39 37.31
C PRO A 130 5.77 -29.47 36.26
N ASN A 131 5.12 -30.63 36.33
CA ASN A 131 5.37 -31.81 35.50
C ASN A 131 4.27 -32.07 34.47
N ALA A 132 3.23 -31.24 34.36
CA ALA A 132 2.13 -31.44 33.44
C ALA A 132 2.05 -30.32 32.39
N THR A 133 2.64 -30.57 31.23
CA THR A 133 2.28 -29.93 29.95
C THR A 133 2.36 -28.40 29.95
N THR A 134 3.39 -27.82 30.57
CA THR A 134 3.75 -26.44 30.27
C THR A 134 4.38 -26.41 28.87
N PRO A 135 3.84 -25.63 27.92
CA PRO A 135 4.47 -25.49 26.61
C PRO A 135 5.85 -24.90 26.86
N THR A 136 6.89 -25.72 26.67
CA THR A 136 8.27 -25.28 26.82
C THR A 136 8.50 -24.08 25.91
N PRO A 137 9.34 -23.10 26.29
CA PRO A 137 9.63 -21.94 25.44
C PRO A 137 10.14 -22.38 24.06
N GLU A 138 10.82 -23.52 23.99
CA GLU A 138 11.22 -24.18 22.76
C GLU A 138 10.02 -24.61 21.90
N SER A 139 9.00 -25.27 22.48
CA SER A 139 7.78 -25.66 21.75
C SER A 139 7.02 -24.45 21.18
N LEU A 140 6.99 -23.33 21.92
CA LEU A 140 6.41 -22.08 21.43
C LEU A 140 7.23 -21.47 20.30
N GLN A 141 8.57 -21.50 20.38
CA GLN A 141 9.43 -21.05 19.30
C GLN A 141 9.28 -21.92 18.06
N GLN A 142 9.18 -23.24 18.22
CA GLN A 142 8.90 -24.16 17.11
C GLN A 142 7.54 -23.87 16.48
N LEU A 143 6.50 -23.60 17.27
CA LEU A 143 5.18 -23.23 16.76
C LEU A 143 5.21 -21.89 16.02
N ARG A 144 5.92 -20.88 16.55
CA ARG A 144 6.11 -19.58 15.88
C ARG A 144 6.84 -19.74 14.55
N ARG A 145 7.89 -20.57 14.49
CA ARG A 145 8.59 -20.89 13.24
C ARG A 145 7.66 -21.58 12.25
N LYS A 146 6.89 -22.59 12.69
CA LYS A 146 5.89 -23.25 11.85
C LYS A 146 4.86 -22.26 11.31
N LEU A 147 4.37 -21.35 12.14
CA LEU A 147 3.44 -20.29 11.72
C LEU A 147 4.09 -19.41 10.64
N GLN A 148 5.30 -18.92 10.85
CA GLN A 148 6.02 -18.12 9.87
C GLN A 148 6.21 -18.86 8.55
N GLU A 149 6.61 -20.14 8.58
CA GLU A 149 6.76 -20.94 7.36
C GLU A 149 5.40 -21.17 6.65
N THR A 150 4.32 -21.40 7.40
CA THR A 150 2.97 -21.52 6.81
C THR A 150 2.50 -20.21 6.19
N GLN A 151 2.83 -19.06 6.77
CA GLN A 151 2.53 -17.75 6.21
C GLN A 151 3.32 -17.48 4.92
N LYS A 152 4.62 -17.83 4.90
CA LYS A 152 5.45 -17.73 3.68
C LYS A 152 4.91 -18.62 2.56
N LEU A 153 4.55 -19.87 2.87
CA LEU A 153 3.93 -20.79 1.92
C LEU A 153 2.63 -20.18 1.38
N HIS A 154 1.76 -19.68 2.27
CA HIS A 154 0.49 -19.09 1.87
C HIS A 154 0.70 -17.88 0.93
N ALA A 155 1.67 -17.02 1.20
CA ALA A 155 2.02 -15.91 0.32
C ALA A 155 2.51 -16.39 -1.07
N ALA A 156 3.37 -17.41 -1.11
CA ALA A 156 3.85 -18.00 -2.36
C ALA A 156 2.72 -18.67 -3.16
N LEU A 157 1.80 -19.37 -2.50
CA LEU A 157 0.63 -19.99 -3.13
C LEU A 157 -0.29 -18.93 -3.73
N LEU A 158 -0.54 -17.82 -3.02
CA LEU A 158 -1.31 -16.71 -3.56
C LEU A 158 -0.64 -16.10 -4.80
N ALA A 159 0.69 -15.93 -4.80
CA ALA A 159 1.42 -15.44 -5.97
C ALA A 159 1.33 -16.41 -7.17
N GLU A 160 1.41 -17.73 -6.94
CA GLU A 160 1.22 -18.72 -7.99
C GLU A 160 -0.22 -18.76 -8.49
N LYS A 161 -1.20 -18.62 -7.60
CA LYS A 161 -2.62 -18.54 -7.98
C LYS A 161 -2.87 -17.35 -8.89
N THR A 162 -2.38 -16.16 -8.54
CA THR A 162 -2.56 -14.97 -9.39
C THR A 162 -1.83 -15.13 -10.72
N ARG A 163 -0.61 -15.70 -10.73
CA ARG A 163 0.10 -16.03 -11.98
C ARG A 163 -0.73 -16.97 -12.86
N ASN A 164 -1.25 -18.05 -12.28
CA ASN A 164 -2.10 -19.00 -12.99
C ASN A 164 -3.42 -18.38 -13.48
N GLU A 165 -4.01 -17.46 -12.72
CA GLU A 165 -5.18 -16.70 -13.17
C GLU A 165 -4.84 -15.80 -14.36
N THR A 166 -3.68 -15.15 -14.37
CA THR A 166 -3.26 -14.34 -15.53
C THR A 166 -2.94 -15.19 -16.76
N THR A 167 -2.30 -16.35 -16.60
CA THR A 167 -2.04 -17.26 -17.72
C THR A 167 -3.36 -17.82 -18.26
N LEU A 168 -4.27 -18.23 -17.38
CA LEU A 168 -5.61 -18.65 -17.77
C LEU A 168 -6.40 -17.52 -18.45
N ALA A 169 -6.29 -16.27 -17.99
CA ALA A 169 -6.92 -15.13 -18.64
C ALA A 169 -6.34 -14.90 -20.05
N ARG A 170 -5.02 -15.03 -20.23
CA ARG A 170 -4.38 -14.96 -21.55
C ARG A 170 -4.84 -16.09 -22.45
N LEU A 171 -4.82 -17.33 -21.96
CA LEU A 171 -5.30 -18.50 -22.70
C LEU A 171 -6.79 -18.36 -23.06
N ARG A 172 -7.62 -17.88 -22.14
CA ARG A 172 -9.02 -17.57 -22.40
C ARG A 172 -9.19 -16.45 -23.41
N SER A 173 -8.35 -15.41 -23.41
CA SER A 173 -8.37 -14.35 -24.43
C SER A 173 -7.98 -14.86 -25.82
N PHE A 174 -7.16 -15.91 -25.90
CA PHE A 174 -6.86 -16.59 -27.16
C PHE A 174 -8.01 -17.47 -27.65
N LEU A 175 -8.81 -18.02 -26.73
CA LEU A 175 -9.90 -18.97 -27.03
C LEU A 175 -11.29 -18.33 -27.11
N SER A 176 -11.52 -17.19 -26.45
CA SER A 176 -12.80 -16.52 -26.34
C SER A 176 -12.63 -15.02 -26.58
N PRO A 177 -13.28 -14.44 -27.61
CA PRO A 177 -13.35 -12.99 -27.73
C PRO A 177 -14.16 -12.40 -26.55
N PRO A 178 -13.76 -11.26 -25.98
CA PRO A 178 -14.54 -10.58 -24.96
C PRO A 178 -15.84 -10.02 -25.56
N PRO A 179 -16.95 -9.99 -24.80
CA PRO A 179 -18.20 -9.39 -25.28
C PRO A 179 -18.00 -7.88 -25.54
N PRO A 180 -18.66 -7.31 -26.57
CA PRO A 180 -18.53 -5.89 -26.87
C PRO A 180 -19.09 -5.02 -25.74
N PRO A 181 -18.46 -3.87 -25.41
CA PRO A 181 -19.03 -2.91 -24.47
C PRO A 181 -20.33 -2.30 -25.05
N PRO A 182 -21.30 -1.93 -24.21
CA PRO A 182 -22.55 -1.31 -24.67
C PRO A 182 -22.25 0.05 -25.33
N LYS A 183 -22.80 0.26 -26.54
CA LYS A 183 -22.71 1.50 -27.30
C LYS A 183 -23.42 2.62 -26.55
N THR A 184 -22.69 3.63 -26.09
CA THR A 184 -23.23 4.96 -25.77
C THR A 184 -22.90 5.91 -26.92
N GLU A 185 -23.95 6.53 -27.44
CA GLU A 185 -23.93 7.51 -28.53
C GLU A 185 -23.40 8.88 -28.08
N HIS A 186 -23.04 9.71 -29.07
CA HIS A 186 -22.53 11.10 -29.01
C HIS A 186 -21.00 11.21 -28.81
N SER A 187 -20.21 11.95 -29.59
CA SER A 187 -20.45 13.09 -30.50
C SER A 187 -19.24 13.33 -31.44
N SER A 188 -19.51 14.08 -32.51
CA SER A 188 -18.81 14.34 -33.80
C SER A 188 -17.42 15.07 -33.75
N PRO A 189 -16.83 15.53 -34.89
CA PRO A 189 -15.55 15.00 -35.40
C PRO A 189 -14.44 16.08 -35.50
N SER A 190 -13.17 15.69 -35.71
CA SER A 190 -12.17 16.45 -36.50
C SER A 190 -10.88 15.66 -36.71
N GLN A 191 -10.70 15.28 -37.98
CA GLN A 191 -9.51 14.86 -38.74
C GLN A 191 -8.13 14.90 -38.06
N ASN A 192 -7.47 13.74 -38.01
CA ASN A 192 -6.11 13.61 -38.51
C ASN A 192 -5.85 12.16 -38.97
N GLU A 193 -5.34 12.04 -40.20
CA GLU A 193 -5.15 10.80 -40.94
C GLU A 193 -4.09 9.89 -40.32
N ILE A 194 -4.50 8.71 -39.85
CA ILE A 194 -3.67 7.52 -39.64
C ILE A 194 -4.54 6.32 -40.05
N PRO A 195 -4.06 5.37 -40.88
CA PRO A 195 -4.91 4.33 -41.45
C PRO A 195 -5.51 3.47 -40.34
N VAL A 196 -6.83 3.39 -40.37
CA VAL A 196 -7.68 2.64 -39.45
C VAL A 196 -7.33 1.16 -39.51
N ILE A 197 -6.58 0.66 -38.53
CA ILE A 197 -6.58 -0.75 -38.18
C ILE A 197 -7.78 -0.91 -37.26
N ASN A 198 -8.89 -1.42 -37.81
CA ASN A 198 -10.06 -1.85 -37.06
C ASN A 198 -9.62 -2.89 -36.02
N SER A 199 -9.30 -2.46 -34.80
CA SER A 199 -9.19 -3.36 -33.64
C SER A 199 -10.59 -3.68 -33.13
N ASN A 200 -11.38 -4.33 -33.99
CA ASN A 200 -12.47 -5.17 -33.52
C ASN A 200 -11.85 -6.20 -32.56
N GLY A 201 -12.52 -6.44 -31.43
CA GLY A 201 -12.11 -7.36 -30.37
C GLY A 201 -12.07 -8.82 -30.84
N ASP A 202 -11.10 -9.10 -31.68
CA ASP A 202 -10.88 -10.36 -32.35
C ASP A 202 -9.68 -11.02 -31.66
N GLY A 203 -9.86 -12.22 -31.11
CA GLY A 203 -8.79 -12.97 -30.44
C GLY A 203 -7.55 -13.07 -31.32
N ALA A 204 -6.36 -13.30 -30.75
CA ALA A 204 -5.08 -13.19 -31.48
C ALA A 204 -4.98 -14.00 -32.79
N PHE A 205 -5.83 -15.01 -32.99
CA PHE A 205 -5.91 -15.82 -34.21
C PHE A 205 -7.07 -15.46 -35.15
N ALA A 206 -7.96 -14.57 -34.74
CA ALA A 206 -9.10 -14.13 -35.53
C ALA A 206 -8.67 -13.30 -36.76
N PHE A 207 -7.46 -12.72 -36.75
CA PHE A 207 -6.86 -12.13 -37.96
C PHE A 207 -6.75 -13.13 -39.12
N LEU A 208 -6.57 -14.43 -38.84
CA LEU A 208 -6.44 -15.47 -39.86
C LEU A 208 -7.77 -15.71 -40.60
N THR A 209 -8.90 -15.37 -40.00
CA THR A 209 -10.24 -15.63 -40.55
C THR A 209 -11.01 -14.35 -40.92
N HIS A 210 -10.71 -13.21 -40.29
CA HIS A 210 -11.46 -11.97 -40.46
C HIS A 210 -10.75 -10.89 -41.30
N THR A 211 -9.53 -11.13 -41.78
CA THR A 211 -8.85 -10.19 -42.69
C THR A 211 -9.45 -10.21 -44.10
N PRO A 212 -9.49 -9.07 -44.83
CA PRO A 212 -10.02 -9.01 -46.19
C PRO A 212 -9.23 -9.89 -47.18
N ALA A 213 -7.94 -10.13 -46.90
CA ALA A 213 -7.13 -11.09 -47.64
C ALA A 213 -7.55 -12.57 -47.41
N ALA A 214 -8.11 -12.90 -46.24
CA ALA A 214 -8.67 -14.22 -45.99
C ALA A 214 -9.99 -14.43 -46.75
N GLN A 215 -10.80 -13.37 -46.86
CA GLN A 215 -12.04 -13.38 -47.66
C GLN A 215 -11.77 -13.54 -49.16
N SER A 216 -10.71 -12.91 -49.69
CA SER A 216 -10.32 -13.09 -51.10
C SER A 216 -9.81 -14.50 -51.41
N LEU A 217 -9.28 -15.20 -50.40
CA LEU A 217 -8.90 -16.62 -50.45
C LEU A 217 -10.06 -17.57 -50.16
N GLY A 218 -11.30 -17.04 -50.03
CA GLY A 218 -12.51 -17.81 -49.79
C GLY A 218 -12.64 -18.38 -48.38
N ILE A 219 -11.80 -17.97 -47.42
CA ILE A 219 -11.89 -18.42 -46.03
C ILE A 219 -13.10 -17.74 -45.39
N GLN A 220 -14.17 -18.50 -45.17
CA GLN A 220 -15.37 -17.98 -44.53
C GLN A 220 -15.10 -17.75 -43.04
N PRO A 221 -15.43 -16.58 -42.46
CA PRO A 221 -15.28 -16.36 -41.03
C PRO A 221 -16.13 -17.39 -40.29
N LEU A 222 -15.58 -18.06 -39.28
CA LEU A 222 -16.38 -18.95 -38.43
C LEU A 222 -17.56 -18.14 -37.88
N PRO A 223 -18.78 -18.72 -37.85
CA PRO A 223 -19.93 -18.00 -37.34
C PRO A 223 -19.63 -17.59 -35.89
N HIS A 224 -19.89 -16.32 -35.57
CA HIS A 224 -19.96 -15.87 -34.19
C HIS A 224 -20.82 -16.86 -33.42
N ALA A 225 -20.25 -17.50 -32.41
CA ALA A 225 -20.98 -18.41 -31.53
C ALA A 225 -21.95 -17.63 -30.64
N SER A 226 -22.96 -16.99 -31.23
CA SER A 226 -24.24 -16.77 -30.57
C SER A 226 -25.12 -17.97 -30.92
N VAL A 227 -25.39 -18.76 -29.89
CA VAL A 227 -26.22 -19.96 -29.92
C VAL A 227 -27.53 -19.68 -30.67
N SER A 228 -27.75 -20.37 -31.78
CA SER A 228 -29.08 -20.62 -32.34
C SER A 228 -29.07 -21.94 -33.09
N ARG A 229 -29.36 -22.99 -32.32
CA ARG A 229 -29.65 -24.33 -32.80
C ARG A 229 -31.01 -24.32 -33.50
N ALA A 230 -31.03 -24.37 -34.82
CA ALA A 230 -32.04 -25.05 -35.64
C ALA A 230 -31.84 -24.70 -37.12
N ALA A 231 -31.45 -25.69 -37.94
CA ALA A 231 -32.01 -25.99 -39.26
C ALA A 231 -31.01 -26.81 -40.11
N SER A 232 -31.45 -28.02 -40.42
CA SER A 232 -31.07 -28.90 -41.53
C SER A 232 -30.32 -28.32 -42.74
N GLY A 233 -29.23 -28.97 -43.14
CA GLY A 233 -28.60 -28.87 -44.48
C GLY A 233 -27.18 -29.47 -44.47
N PRO A 234 -26.75 -30.23 -45.51
CA PRO A 234 -25.52 -31.01 -45.44
C PRO A 234 -24.26 -30.14 -45.59
N GLU A 235 -23.27 -30.48 -44.77
CA GLU A 235 -21.82 -30.26 -44.88
C GLU A 235 -21.30 -29.38 -46.02
N SER A 236 -20.93 -28.13 -45.69
CA SER A 236 -20.04 -27.33 -46.54
C SER A 236 -19.19 -26.30 -45.78
N THR A 237 -18.84 -26.55 -44.51
CA THR A 237 -18.19 -25.52 -43.67
C THR A 237 -16.74 -25.83 -43.26
N SER A 238 -16.09 -26.83 -43.88
CA SER A 238 -14.64 -27.00 -43.79
C SER A 238 -14.04 -27.25 -45.16
N GLY A 239 -13.43 -26.20 -45.72
CA GLY A 239 -12.29 -26.42 -46.61
C GLY A 239 -12.32 -25.74 -47.96
N PRO A 240 -12.53 -24.43 -48.09
CA PRO A 240 -12.06 -23.73 -49.28
C PRO A 240 -10.52 -23.83 -49.36
N ILE A 241 -9.79 -23.64 -48.26
CA ILE A 241 -8.32 -23.74 -48.27
C ILE A 241 -7.83 -25.17 -48.54
N THR A 242 -8.45 -26.20 -47.96
CA THR A 242 -8.02 -27.59 -48.18
C THR A 242 -8.40 -28.06 -49.58
N THR A 243 -9.55 -27.64 -50.13
CA THR A 243 -9.93 -27.97 -51.51
C THR A 243 -9.12 -27.19 -52.54
N HIS A 244 -8.86 -25.90 -52.35
CA HIS A 244 -7.98 -25.13 -53.24
C HIS A 244 -6.53 -25.61 -53.18
N THR A 245 -5.99 -25.93 -52.00
CA THR A 245 -4.64 -26.50 -51.89
C THR A 245 -4.56 -27.90 -52.48
N THR A 246 -5.54 -28.77 -52.25
CA THR A 246 -5.54 -30.11 -52.88
C THR A 246 -5.75 -30.04 -54.40
N PHE A 247 -6.61 -29.15 -54.90
CA PHE A 247 -6.80 -28.92 -56.34
C PHE A 247 -5.55 -28.36 -57.00
N THR A 248 -4.91 -27.33 -56.43
CA THR A 248 -3.65 -26.78 -56.96
C THR A 248 -2.53 -27.82 -56.91
N LEU A 249 -2.45 -28.63 -55.85
CA LEU A 249 -1.50 -29.74 -55.75
C LEU A 249 -1.81 -30.82 -56.80
N ALA A 250 -3.08 -31.10 -57.10
CA ALA A 250 -3.49 -32.02 -58.15
C ALA A 250 -3.21 -31.48 -59.57
N GLN A 251 -3.14 -30.16 -59.77
CA GLN A 251 -2.83 -29.53 -61.07
C GLN A 251 -1.32 -29.39 -61.34
N LEU A 252 -0.49 -29.41 -60.30
CA LEU A 252 0.97 -29.31 -60.40
C LEU A 252 1.61 -30.37 -61.33
N PRO A 253 1.21 -31.65 -61.31
CA PRO A 253 1.72 -32.65 -62.25
C PRO A 253 1.41 -32.34 -63.71
N ALA A 254 0.21 -31.84 -64.01
CA ALA A 254 -0.18 -31.46 -65.36
C ALA A 254 0.64 -30.25 -65.87
N LEU A 255 0.89 -29.26 -65.01
CA LEU A 255 1.77 -28.14 -65.31
C LEU A 255 3.23 -28.57 -65.47
N ARG A 256 3.70 -29.53 -64.69
CA ARG A 256 5.04 -30.11 -64.85
C ARG A 256 5.19 -30.82 -66.19
N ALA A 257 4.18 -31.57 -66.63
CA ALA A 257 4.18 -32.22 -67.95
C ALA A 257 4.20 -31.18 -69.10
N GLN A 258 3.46 -30.07 -68.96
CA GLN A 258 3.51 -28.98 -69.95
C GLN A 258 4.84 -28.21 -69.92
N LEU A 259 5.45 -28.01 -68.75
CA LEU A 259 6.79 -27.43 -68.62
C LEU A 259 7.87 -28.36 -69.19
N GLU A 260 7.71 -29.67 -69.07
CA GLU A 260 8.61 -30.65 -69.69
C GLU A 260 8.50 -30.63 -71.22
N GLY A 261 7.30 -30.43 -71.76
CA GLY A 261 7.08 -30.17 -73.19
C GLY A 261 7.62 -28.82 -73.68
N LEU A 262 7.64 -27.79 -72.83
CA LEU A 262 8.14 -26.45 -73.16
C LEU A 262 9.66 -26.28 -72.91
N LYS A 263 10.27 -27.10 -72.06
CA LYS A 263 11.72 -27.13 -71.79
C LYS A 263 12.62 -27.20 -73.04
N PRO A 264 12.35 -28.04 -74.06
CA PRO A 264 13.19 -28.06 -75.26
C PRO A 264 13.11 -26.76 -76.08
N TYR A 265 12.01 -25.99 -75.96
CA TYR A 265 11.85 -24.68 -76.61
C TYR A 265 12.54 -23.54 -75.86
N LEU A 266 12.74 -23.69 -74.54
CA LEU A 266 13.52 -22.76 -73.73
C LEU A 266 15.03 -23.03 -73.82
N ALA A 267 15.46 -24.26 -74.11
CA ALA A 267 16.87 -24.59 -74.31
C ALA A 267 17.50 -23.87 -75.52
N THR A 268 16.69 -23.40 -76.48
CA THR A 268 17.14 -22.58 -77.61
C THR A 268 17.11 -21.07 -77.35
N ALA A 269 16.51 -20.63 -76.24
CA ALA A 269 16.45 -19.22 -75.85
C ALA A 269 17.26 -19.01 -74.57
N SER A 270 18.58 -18.86 -74.72
CA SER A 270 19.44 -18.45 -73.62
C SER A 270 19.07 -17.03 -73.15
N LEU A 271 18.66 -16.90 -71.90
CA LEU A 271 18.73 -15.62 -71.18
C LEU A 271 19.75 -15.73 -70.03
N PRO A 272 20.55 -14.67 -69.79
CA PRO A 272 21.69 -14.71 -68.91
C PRO A 272 21.26 -14.69 -67.44
N SER A 273 21.83 -15.60 -66.64
CA SER A 273 21.68 -15.58 -65.19
C SER A 273 22.42 -14.36 -64.63
N GLY A 274 21.66 -13.46 -64.01
CA GLY A 274 22.17 -12.26 -63.35
C GLY A 274 23.12 -12.61 -62.20
N ARG A 275 24.27 -11.95 -62.23
CA ARG A 275 25.36 -11.99 -61.27
C ARG A 275 24.99 -11.11 -60.07
N GLU A 276 24.60 -11.70 -58.95
CA GLU A 276 24.46 -10.97 -57.68
C GLU A 276 25.86 -10.59 -57.16
N THR A 277 26.01 -9.32 -56.81
CA THR A 277 27.27 -8.67 -56.44
C THR A 277 27.66 -9.02 -55.01
N THR A 278 28.89 -9.52 -54.86
CA THR A 278 29.52 -9.95 -53.60
C THR A 278 29.57 -8.84 -52.52
N GLU A 279 29.46 -7.58 -52.92
CA GLU A 279 29.51 -6.41 -52.04
C GLU A 279 28.31 -6.30 -51.08
N ALA A 280 27.11 -6.75 -51.49
CA ALA A 280 25.92 -6.70 -50.63
C ALA A 280 26.01 -7.73 -49.48
N ALA A 281 26.65 -8.87 -49.74
CA ALA A 281 26.88 -9.90 -48.74
C ALA A 281 27.97 -9.49 -47.74
N GLU A 282 28.98 -8.75 -48.18
CA GLU A 282 30.05 -8.22 -47.32
C GLU A 282 29.53 -7.10 -46.40
N ALA A 283 28.76 -6.15 -46.93
CA ALA A 283 28.15 -5.08 -46.13
C ALA A 283 27.17 -5.62 -45.06
N ALA A 284 26.52 -6.76 -45.32
CA ALA A 284 25.65 -7.41 -44.34
C ALA A 284 26.42 -8.07 -43.18
N ARG A 285 27.67 -8.50 -43.40
CA ARG A 285 28.54 -9.07 -42.36
C ARG A 285 29.11 -7.98 -41.46
N GLU A 286 29.61 -6.90 -42.04
CA GLU A 286 30.15 -5.75 -41.29
C GLU A 286 29.11 -5.15 -40.33
N ARG A 287 27.85 -5.06 -40.77
CA ARG A 287 26.75 -4.59 -39.91
C ARG A 287 26.46 -5.51 -38.73
N LYS A 288 26.60 -6.83 -38.89
CA LYS A 288 26.39 -7.79 -37.79
C LYS A 288 27.49 -7.66 -36.74
N GLU A 289 28.74 -7.59 -37.18
CA GLU A 289 29.89 -7.43 -36.28
C GLU A 289 29.83 -6.11 -35.49
N TYR A 290 29.38 -5.03 -36.12
CA TYR A 290 29.17 -3.76 -35.44
C TYR A 290 28.12 -3.86 -34.33
N VAL A 291 26.97 -4.48 -34.60
CA VAL A 291 25.89 -4.67 -33.60
C VAL A 291 26.37 -5.53 -32.43
N GLU A 292 27.10 -6.61 -32.71
CA GLU A 292 27.68 -7.46 -31.67
C GLU A 292 28.71 -6.71 -30.80
N SER A 293 29.53 -5.84 -31.38
CA SER A 293 30.51 -5.04 -30.63
C SER A 293 29.83 -4.02 -29.68
N GLN A 294 28.75 -3.38 -30.12
CA GLN A 294 28.03 -2.39 -29.30
C GLN A 294 27.26 -3.05 -28.16
N THR A 295 26.58 -4.17 -28.45
CA THR A 295 25.86 -4.94 -27.42
C THR A 295 26.81 -5.46 -26.33
N ARG A 296 27.99 -5.95 -26.71
CA ARG A 296 29.03 -6.37 -25.76
C ARG A 296 29.49 -5.23 -24.84
N ARG A 297 29.75 -4.05 -25.38
CA ARG A 297 30.24 -2.89 -24.60
C ARG A 297 29.20 -2.39 -23.59
N VAL A 298 27.91 -2.49 -23.92
CA VAL A 298 26.80 -2.14 -23.01
C VAL A 298 26.65 -3.18 -21.90
N LEU A 299 26.81 -4.47 -22.21
CA LEU A 299 26.80 -5.56 -21.22
C LEU A 299 27.96 -5.46 -20.23
N GLU A 300 29.17 -5.14 -20.72
CA GLU A 300 30.35 -4.91 -19.87
C GLU A 300 30.16 -3.69 -18.95
N ARG A 301 29.53 -2.61 -19.43
CA ARG A 301 29.19 -1.44 -18.59
C ARG A 301 28.16 -1.76 -17.50
N ARG A 302 27.26 -2.71 -17.75
CA ARG A 302 26.29 -3.21 -16.76
C ARG A 302 26.86 -4.31 -15.85
N GLY A 303 28.14 -4.68 -16.00
CA GLY A 303 28.81 -5.63 -15.13
C GLY A 303 28.54 -7.10 -15.46
N VAL A 304 28.18 -7.42 -16.71
CA VAL A 304 27.97 -8.79 -17.20
C VAL A 304 29.23 -9.26 -17.94
N ASP A 305 29.86 -10.33 -17.46
CA ASP A 305 31.07 -10.94 -18.05
C ASP A 305 30.70 -11.78 -19.29
N VAL A 306 31.01 -11.30 -20.51
CA VAL A 306 30.69 -12.00 -21.78
C VAL A 306 31.76 -13.04 -22.19
N ARG A 307 32.87 -13.15 -21.43
CA ARG A 307 34.08 -13.91 -21.83
C ARG A 307 33.88 -15.42 -21.96
N ASN A 308 32.88 -16.00 -21.28
CA ASN A 308 32.64 -17.45 -21.24
C ASN A 308 31.24 -17.88 -21.71
N GLY A 309 30.51 -17.02 -22.44
CA GLY A 309 29.21 -17.38 -23.02
C GLY A 309 28.07 -17.61 -22.03
N GLY A 310 28.31 -17.43 -20.73
CA GLY A 310 27.31 -17.48 -19.66
C GLY A 310 27.09 -16.08 -19.08
N ALA A 311 25.95 -15.48 -19.39
CA ALA A 311 25.52 -14.22 -18.77
C ALA A 311 25.12 -14.49 -17.31
N VAL A 312 26.07 -14.38 -16.39
CA VAL A 312 25.79 -14.36 -14.95
C VAL A 312 25.67 -12.89 -14.54
N GLU A 313 24.46 -12.45 -14.22
CA GLU A 313 24.22 -11.13 -13.64
C GLU A 313 24.76 -11.11 -12.20
N GLY A 314 25.76 -10.27 -11.95
CA GLY A 314 26.28 -10.04 -10.61
C GLY A 314 27.60 -9.27 -10.62
N ARG A 315 27.62 -8.11 -9.94
CA ARG A 315 28.85 -7.34 -9.70
C ARG A 315 29.83 -8.21 -8.91
N ARG A 316 31.05 -8.44 -9.42
CA ARG A 316 32.13 -9.02 -8.60
C ARG A 316 32.46 -8.05 -7.47
N VAL A 317 32.42 -8.56 -6.24
CA VAL A 317 32.92 -7.88 -5.04
C VAL A 317 34.41 -7.61 -5.25
N ALA A 318 34.84 -6.36 -5.09
CA ALA A 318 36.23 -5.97 -5.32
C ALA A 318 37.14 -6.63 -4.27
N GLY A 319 38.39 -6.93 -4.62
CA GLY A 319 39.33 -7.58 -3.69
C GLY A 319 39.52 -6.82 -2.38
N ASP A 320 39.34 -5.50 -2.41
CA ASP A 320 39.39 -4.63 -1.23
C ASP A 320 38.14 -4.78 -0.34
N GLU A 321 36.97 -5.05 -0.92
CA GLU A 321 35.72 -5.33 -0.20
C GLU A 321 35.78 -6.71 0.50
N VAL A 322 36.45 -7.70 -0.11
CA VAL A 322 36.70 -9.01 0.52
C VAL A 322 37.65 -8.87 1.72
N ARG A 323 38.71 -8.07 1.57
CA ARG A 323 39.69 -7.82 2.65
C ARG A 323 39.08 -7.06 3.84
N ALA A 324 38.08 -6.21 3.60
CA ALA A 324 37.36 -5.51 4.66
C ALA A 324 36.41 -6.43 5.45
N LEU A 325 35.91 -7.51 4.83
CA LEU A 325 35.04 -8.49 5.47
C LEU A 325 35.80 -9.52 6.32
N GLU A 326 37.07 -9.78 6.01
CA GLU A 326 37.94 -10.68 6.78
C GLU A 326 38.57 -10.00 8.02
N GLY A 327 38.34 -8.70 8.22
CA GLY A 327 38.87 -7.89 9.32
C GLY A 327 37.89 -7.64 10.49
N LEU A 328 36.80 -8.40 10.58
CA LEU A 328 35.84 -8.41 11.70
C LEU A 328 35.90 -9.73 12.47
#